data_AF-A0A527HB82-F1
#
_entry.id   AF-A0A527HB82-F1
#
_cell.length_a   1.000
_cell.length_b   1.000
_cell.length_c   1.000
_cell.angle_alpha   90.00
_cell.angle_beta   90.00
_cell.angle_gamma   90.00
#
_symmetry.space_group_name_H-M   'P 1'
#
loop_
_entity.id
_entity.type
_entity.pdbx_description
1 polymer ?
#
loop_
_entity_poly.entity_id
_entity_poly.type
_entity_poly.pdbx_seq_one_letter_code
_entity_poly.pdbx_strand_id
1 'polypeptide(L)'
;MNWKLTATAIGLSLLTVTGVARADGELNIYNWGNYTSPDLIKKFEETYKVKVTVTDYDSNDTALAKVRQGASGYDIVVPSASVVPVWISEGLLLETDPNKMENF
;
A
#
# COMPACT_ATOMS: atom_id res chain seq x y z
N MET A 1 -51.79 -27.43 42.61
CA MET A 1 -51.37 -27.06 41.24
C MET A 1 -50.06 -26.29 41.39
N ASN A 2 -48.98 -27.04 41.54
CA ASN A 2 -47.60 -26.56 41.76
C ASN A 2 -46.93 -26.61 40.36
N TRP A 3 -45.95 -25.84 39.92
CA TRP A 3 -44.98 -24.89 40.50
C TRP A 3 -43.88 -24.77 39.42
N LYS A 4 -43.35 -23.55 39.19
CA LYS A 4 -42.15 -23.20 38.37
C LYS A 4 -42.34 -23.29 36.84
N LEU A 5 -42.24 -22.21 36.04
CA LEU A 5 -41.13 -21.24 35.85
C LEU A 5 -39.76 -21.92 35.82
N THR A 6 -39.35 -22.42 34.64
CA THR A 6 -37.96 -22.41 34.11
C THR A 6 -37.88 -23.23 32.81
N ALA A 7 -37.60 -22.57 31.68
CA ALA A 7 -36.85 -23.15 30.56
C ALA A 7 -36.36 -22.01 29.66
N THR A 8 -35.42 -21.23 30.21
CA THR A 8 -34.48 -20.39 29.46
C THR A 8 -33.61 -21.27 28.55
N ALA A 9 -33.18 -20.72 27.41
CA ALA A 9 -32.16 -21.19 26.47
C ALA A 9 -32.67 -21.89 25.21
N ILE A 10 -32.55 -21.19 24.08
CA ILE A 10 -32.16 -21.60 22.70
C ILE A 10 -32.43 -20.35 21.82
N GLY A 11 -31.51 -19.72 21.12
CA GLY A 11 -30.08 -19.92 20.98
C GLY A 11 -29.39 -18.58 20.73
N LEU A 12 -28.43 -18.26 21.59
CA LEU A 12 -27.47 -17.19 21.37
C LEU A 12 -26.22 -17.86 20.80
N SER A 13 -26.13 -18.01 19.48
CA SER A 13 -24.92 -18.50 18.81
C SER A 13 -24.90 -18.11 17.33
N LEU A 14 -24.98 -16.81 17.02
CA LEU A 14 -24.19 -16.32 15.88
C LEU A 14 -22.83 -15.94 16.46
N LEU A 15 -21.95 -16.94 16.61
CA LEU A 15 -20.52 -16.68 16.60
C LEU A 15 -20.24 -16.11 15.22
N THR A 16 -20.18 -14.78 15.17
CA THR A 16 -19.56 -14.05 14.08
C THR A 16 -18.16 -14.63 13.91
N VAL A 17 -17.98 -15.50 12.92
CA VAL A 17 -16.68 -15.71 12.31
C VAL A 17 -16.38 -14.40 11.59
N THR A 18 -15.98 -13.38 12.35
CA THR A 18 -15.12 -12.34 11.82
C THR A 18 -13.81 -13.07 11.52
N GLY A 19 -13.76 -13.71 10.36
CA GLY A 19 -12.49 -14.09 9.76
C GLY A 19 -11.63 -12.83 9.83
N VAL A 20 -10.45 -12.96 10.41
CA VAL A 20 -9.46 -11.88 10.38
C VAL A 20 -9.18 -11.66 8.91
N ALA A 21 -9.86 -10.70 8.30
CA ALA A 21 -9.53 -10.23 6.97
C ALA A 21 -8.16 -9.54 7.12
N ARG A 22 -7.09 -10.33 7.01
CA ARG A 22 -5.80 -9.79 6.63
C ARG A 22 -5.97 -9.37 5.18
N ALA A 23 -6.40 -8.14 4.97
CA ALA A 23 -6.14 -7.51 3.68
C ALA A 23 -4.62 -7.52 3.54
N ASP A 24 -4.11 -8.29 2.59
CA ASP A 24 -2.70 -8.22 2.19
C ASP A 24 -2.42 -6.75 1.82
N GLY A 25 -1.29 -6.22 2.30
CA GLY A 25 -0.95 -4.82 2.08
C GLY A 25 -0.84 -4.51 0.58
N GLU A 26 -1.15 -3.29 0.16
CA GLU A 26 -0.91 -2.86 -1.22
C GLU A 26 0.30 -1.91 -1.25
N LEU A 27 1.11 -2.02 -2.30
CA LEU A 27 2.22 -1.12 -2.60
C LEU A 27 2.06 -0.59 -4.02
N ASN A 28 1.87 0.72 -4.15
CA ASN A 28 1.66 1.39 -5.42
C ASN A 28 2.92 2.19 -5.79
N ILE A 29 3.57 1.77 -6.86
CA ILE A 29 4.83 2.34 -7.35
C ILE A 29 4.55 3.11 -8.64
N TYR A 30 5.06 4.33 -8.73
CA TYR A 30 5.07 5.13 -9.96
C TYR A 30 6.50 5.21 -10.50
N ASN A 31 6.79 4.53 -11.61
CA ASN A 31 8.16 4.37 -12.12
C ASN A 31 8.24 4.49 -13.65
N TRP A 32 9.45 4.50 -14.20
CA TRP A 32 9.70 4.42 -15.63
C TRP A 32 9.26 3.07 -16.19
N GLY A 33 8.74 3.08 -17.43
CA GLY A 33 8.44 1.86 -18.15
C GLY A 33 9.65 0.94 -18.28
N ASN A 34 9.44 -0.36 -18.06
CA ASN A 34 10.47 -1.41 -18.12
C ASN A 34 11.65 -1.27 -17.13
N TYR A 35 11.56 -0.43 -16.10
CA TYR A 35 12.61 -0.30 -15.07
C TYR A 35 12.48 -1.30 -13.92
N THR A 36 11.33 -1.95 -13.76
CA THR A 36 11.06 -2.89 -12.66
C THR A 36 10.82 -4.28 -13.23
N SER A 37 11.65 -5.26 -12.85
CA SER A 37 11.52 -6.63 -13.33
C SER A 37 10.24 -7.28 -12.78
N PRO A 38 9.37 -7.87 -13.63
CA PRO A 38 8.18 -8.59 -13.19
C PRO A 38 8.49 -9.75 -12.24
N ASP A 39 9.63 -10.44 -12.44
CA ASP A 39 10.05 -11.54 -11.57
C ASP A 39 10.43 -11.05 -10.17
N LEU A 40 11.04 -9.86 -10.07
CA LEU A 40 11.34 -9.23 -8.78
C LEU A 40 10.08 -8.76 -8.08
N ILE A 41 9.10 -8.22 -8.82
CA ILE A 41 7.78 -7.87 -8.28
C ILE A 41 7.13 -9.11 -7.67
N LYS A 42 7.02 -10.20 -8.44
CA LYS A 42 6.44 -11.46 -7.97
C LYS A 42 7.16 -11.99 -6.73
N LYS A 43 8.49 -11.98 -6.73
CA LYS A 43 9.29 -12.41 -5.57
C LYS A 43 9.00 -11.54 -4.34
N PHE A 44 8.86 -10.23 -4.50
CA PHE A 44 8.54 -9.30 -3.43
C PHE A 44 7.13 -9.55 -2.87
N GLU A 45 6.13 -9.68 -3.74
CA GLU A 45 4.75 -10.00 -3.36
C GLU A 45 4.67 -11.31 -2.57
N GLU A 46 5.34 -12.36 -3.04
CA GLU A 46 5.38 -13.67 -2.37
C GLU A 46 6.07 -13.61 -1.00
N THR A 47 7.14 -12.82 -0.88
CA THR A 47 7.94 -12.68 0.36
C THR A 47 7.17 -11.91 1.43
N TYR A 48 6.60 -10.76 1.06
CA TYR A 48 6.01 -9.82 2.02
C TYR A 48 4.50 -9.94 2.15
N LYS A 49 3.85 -10.78 1.34
CA LYS A 49 2.38 -10.93 1.31
C LYS A 49 1.70 -9.59 1.07
N VAL A 50 2.13 -8.93 0.01
CA VAL A 50 1.61 -7.65 -0.46
C VAL A 50 1.31 -7.74 -1.94
N LYS A 51 0.39 -6.91 -2.43
CA LYS A 51 0.13 -6.70 -3.86
C LYS A 51 0.88 -5.46 -4.32
N VAL A 52 1.67 -5.59 -5.37
CA VAL A 52 2.45 -4.49 -5.94
C VAL A 52 1.85 -4.08 -7.27
N THR A 53 1.49 -2.80 -7.38
CA THR A 53 1.06 -2.20 -8.65
C THR A 53 2.11 -1.21 -9.11
N VAL A 54 2.66 -1.42 -10.30
CA VAL A 54 3.54 -0.43 -10.95
C VAL A 54 2.74 0.31 -12.01
N THR A 55 2.67 1.63 -11.87
CA THR A 55 2.21 2.52 -12.94
C THR A 55 3.42 3.12 -13.64
N ASP A 56 3.44 3.04 -14.96
CA ASP A 56 4.54 3.56 -15.76
C ASP A 56 4.36 5.05 -16.12
N TYR A 57 5.48 5.75 -16.29
CA TYR A 57 5.56 7.03 -16.99
C TYR A 57 6.76 7.08 -17.94
N ASP A 58 6.74 8.08 -18.83
CA ASP A 58 7.67 8.25 -19.94
C ASP A 58 8.58 9.48 -19.81
N SER A 59 8.27 10.40 -18.88
CA SER A 59 9.07 11.60 -18.63
C SER A 59 8.94 12.10 -17.20
N ASN A 60 9.94 12.87 -16.75
CA ASN A 60 9.90 13.54 -15.46
C ASN A 60 8.74 14.56 -15.38
N ASP A 61 8.42 15.24 -16.49
CA ASP A 61 7.33 16.21 -16.55
C ASP A 61 5.97 15.53 -16.40
N THR A 62 5.77 14.37 -17.05
CA THR A 62 4.58 13.53 -16.89
C THR A 62 4.40 13.14 -15.41
N ALA A 63 5.48 12.64 -14.79
CA ALA A 63 5.43 12.19 -13.40
C ALA A 63 5.10 13.34 -12.42
N LEU A 64 5.80 14.47 -12.58
CA LEU A 64 5.64 15.64 -11.74
C LEU A 64 4.24 16.26 -11.90
N ALA A 65 3.75 16.42 -13.13
CA ALA A 65 2.43 16.95 -13.39
C ALA A 65 1.33 16.11 -12.73
N LYS A 66 1.44 14.78 -12.78
CA LYS A 66 0.47 13.87 -12.19
C LYS A 66 0.42 13.98 -10.67
N VAL A 67 1.58 13.92 -9.99
CA VAL A 67 1.64 14.03 -8.53
C VAL A 67 1.23 15.42 -8.05
N ARG A 68 1.67 16.49 -8.74
CA ARG A 68 1.29 17.87 -8.43
C ARG A 68 -0.22 18.12 -8.53
N GLN A 69 -0.93 17.41 -9.40
CA GLN A 69 -2.39 17.47 -9.50
C GLN A 69 -3.13 16.75 -8.35
N GLY A 70 -2.41 16.18 -7.39
CA GLY A 70 -2.98 15.50 -6.22
C GLY A 70 -3.17 14.00 -6.41
N ALA A 71 -2.51 13.38 -7.41
CA ALA A 71 -2.49 11.93 -7.54
C ALA A 71 -1.71 11.31 -6.37
N SER A 72 -2.44 10.96 -5.31
CA SER A 72 -1.92 10.49 -4.02
C SER A 72 -1.95 8.96 -3.87
N GLY A 73 -2.37 8.23 -4.89
CA GLY A 73 -2.44 6.77 -4.86
C GLY A 73 -1.10 6.05 -5.01
N TYR A 74 0.03 6.73 -4.80
CA TYR A 74 1.36 6.19 -4.97
C TYR A 74 2.15 6.30 -3.68
N ASP A 75 2.76 5.19 -3.27
CA ASP A 75 3.61 5.10 -2.09
C ASP A 75 5.07 5.42 -2.43
N ILE A 76 5.51 5.08 -3.64
CA ILE A 76 6.88 5.28 -4.15
C ILE A 76 6.84 5.92 -5.53
N VAL A 77 7.73 6.88 -5.76
CA VAL A 77 7.98 7.50 -7.07
C VAL A 77 9.48 7.52 -7.37
N VAL A 78 9.88 7.43 -8.64
CA VAL A 78 11.30 7.27 -9.05
C VAL A 78 11.80 8.38 -10.00
N PRO A 79 11.67 9.67 -9.61
CA PRO A 79 12.09 10.78 -10.47
C PRO A 79 13.60 10.76 -10.73
N SER A 80 14.04 11.35 -11.84
CA SER A 80 15.47 11.59 -12.06
C SER A 80 16.02 12.57 -11.03
N ALA A 81 17.27 12.38 -10.60
CA ALA A 81 17.91 13.21 -9.58
C ALA A 81 17.88 14.72 -9.90
N SER A 82 17.92 15.10 -11.19
CA SER A 82 17.88 16.50 -11.62
C SER A 82 16.57 17.23 -11.28
N VAL A 83 15.45 16.52 -11.15
CA VAL A 83 14.15 17.12 -10.85
C VAL A 83 13.75 16.99 -9.37
N VAL A 84 14.39 16.10 -8.60
CA VAL A 84 14.12 15.92 -7.15
C VAL A 84 14.08 17.24 -6.36
N PRO A 85 14.94 18.25 -6.60
CA PRO A 85 14.85 19.52 -5.89
C PRO A 85 13.48 20.22 -6.04
N VAL A 86 12.83 20.09 -7.20
CA VAL A 86 11.49 20.65 -7.44
C VAL A 86 10.46 19.92 -6.57
N TRP A 87 10.52 18.59 -6.53
CA TRP A 87 9.62 17.76 -5.70
C TRP A 87 9.72 18.10 -4.22
N ILE A 88 10.94 18.33 -3.72
CA ILE A 88 11.18 18.76 -2.34
C ILE A 88 10.62 20.17 -2.12
N SER A 89 10.93 21.12 -3.02
CA SER A 89 10.50 22.51 -2.86
C SER A 89 8.98 22.69 -2.87
N GLU A 90 8.26 21.79 -3.55
CA GLU A 90 6.80 21.77 -3.64
C GLU A 90 6.14 20.89 -2.56
N GLY A 91 6.92 20.27 -1.68
CA GLY A 91 6.39 19.44 -0.59
C GLY A 91 5.71 18.16 -1.07
N LEU A 92 6.12 17.62 -2.22
CA LEU A 92 5.52 16.44 -2.83
C LEU A 92 6.06 15.11 -2.28
N LEU A 93 7.09 15.16 -1.43
CA LEU A 93 7.76 13.99 -0.86
C LEU A 93 7.71 14.05 0.67
N LEU A 94 7.57 12.88 1.29
CA LEU A 94 7.79 12.71 2.71
C LEU A 94 9.29 12.69 3.02
N GLU A 95 9.66 13.21 4.19
CA GLU A 95 11.01 13.03 4.71
C GLU A 95 11.30 11.55 4.91
N THR A 96 12.46 11.09 4.45
CA THR A 96 12.93 9.71 4.62
C THR A 96 14.20 9.71 5.45
N ASP A 97 14.43 8.62 6.19
CA ASP A 97 15.66 8.41 6.96
C ASP A 97 16.36 7.13 6.47
N PRO A 98 17.09 7.20 5.34
CA PRO A 98 17.72 6.03 4.74
C PRO A 98 18.71 5.34 5.69
N ASN A 99 19.40 6.10 6.54
CA ASN A 99 20.40 5.58 7.49
C ASN A 99 19.82 4.63 8.56
N LYS A 100 18.49 4.54 8.67
CA LYS A 100 17.79 3.59 9.56
C LYS A 100 17.38 2.30 8.84
N MET A 101 17.60 2.18 7.54
CA MET A 101 17.27 0.98 6.76
C MET A 101 18.41 -0.03 6.83
N GLU A 102 18.10 -1.32 6.89
CA GLU A 102 19.10 -2.40 7.08
C GLU A 102 20.17 -2.47 5.97
N ASN A 103 19.92 -1.86 4.80
CA ASN A 103 20.75 -1.97 3.61
C ASN A 103 21.26 -0.61 3.10
N PHE A 104 21.43 0.38 3.99
CA PHE A 104 21.96 1.72 3.68
C PHE A 104 23.15 2.05 4.56
#